data_AF-A0AAV8X1I5-F1
#
_entry.id   AF-A0AAV8X1I5-F1
#
_cell.length_a   1.000
_cell.length_b   1.000
_cell.length_c   1.000
_cell.angle_alpha   90.00
_cell.angle_beta   90.00
_cell.angle_gamma   90.00
#
_symmetry.space_group_name_H-M   'P 1'
#
loop_
_entity.id
_entity.type
_entity.pdbx_description
1 polymer ?
#
loop_
_entity_poly.entity_id
_entity_poly.type
_entity_poly.pdbx_seq_one_letter_code
_entity_poly.pdbx_strand_id
1 'polypeptide(L)'
;MTEKRVITFSMVSAFFSANNAQLERGENSYSSGNVIRMSFDPSVTPALLKGEVKASMKGRKYCVELFVDPEDGITDAKCTCPRGQVICHHMAALCIHAHHNVSVTDKACAWNAPKSSKMEETKSLNEMFPPKKPNYCAVSRKATTAEVTDFKKRLNSHVVGFTWLLQAEPEETLLLLVPHIENIVFSSEYIDSENKIEYFKQKCALSQEKIKQIAEATCGQSSNENCLIARKYRLTASHFGAVIASCKRNRFSKSLYDNLLEGYNLNSVLAIQWGRENELSAIETFKAATGMEVLSTGLWLEECGYIGASPDGFVGEVPSLK
;
A
#
# COMPACT_ATOMS: atom_id res chain seq x y z
N MET A 1 17.10 -9.20 -31.39
CA MET A 1 17.68 -9.74 -30.14
C MET A 1 17.02 -11.08 -29.91
N THR A 2 17.77 -12.18 -29.93
CA THR A 2 17.21 -13.52 -29.69
C THR A 2 16.76 -13.63 -28.24
N GLU A 3 15.47 -13.87 -28.02
CA GLU A 3 14.93 -14.21 -26.70
C GLU A 3 15.71 -15.42 -26.15
N LYS A 4 16.54 -15.19 -25.13
CA LYS A 4 17.21 -16.29 -24.45
C LYS A 4 16.13 -17.01 -23.66
N ARG A 5 15.78 -18.24 -24.08
CA ARG A 5 14.78 -19.09 -23.42
C ARG A 5 15.48 -20.01 -22.45
N VAL A 6 14.89 -20.23 -21.28
CA VAL A 6 15.47 -21.05 -20.21
C VAL A 6 15.49 -22.53 -20.63
N ILE A 7 14.43 -22.99 -21.28
CA ILE A 7 14.34 -24.32 -21.87
C ILE A 7 14.35 -24.16 -23.37
N THR A 8 15.30 -24.81 -24.04
CA THR A 8 15.45 -24.75 -25.50
C THR A 8 15.01 -26.06 -26.14
N PHE A 9 14.56 -26.02 -27.40
CA PHE A 9 14.18 -27.25 -28.10
C PHE A 9 15.35 -28.23 -28.28
N SER A 10 16.59 -27.74 -28.37
CA SER A 10 17.78 -28.60 -28.39
C SER A 10 17.95 -29.38 -27.10
N MET A 11 17.75 -28.74 -25.93
CA MET A 11 17.76 -29.42 -24.62
C MET A 11 16.67 -30.48 -24.52
N VAL A 12 15.45 -30.15 -24.96
CA VAL A 12 14.33 -31.11 -24.96
C VAL A 12 14.64 -32.28 -25.89
N SER A 13 15.09 -32.02 -27.12
CA SER A 13 15.43 -33.08 -28.08
C SER A 13 16.57 -33.98 -27.57
N ALA A 14 17.57 -33.43 -26.87
CA ALA A 14 18.65 -34.22 -26.29
C ALA A 14 18.13 -35.15 -25.18
N PHE A 15 17.31 -34.63 -24.27
CA PHE A 15 16.73 -35.40 -23.17
C PHE A 15 15.79 -36.53 -23.66
N PHE A 16 15.04 -36.28 -24.74
CA PHE A 16 14.11 -37.26 -25.33
C PHE A 16 14.72 -38.09 -26.46
N SER A 17 16.04 -38.01 -26.72
CA SER A 17 16.70 -38.64 -27.87
C SER A 17 16.42 -40.16 -28.01
N ALA A 18 16.39 -40.89 -26.90
CA ALA A 18 16.06 -42.33 -26.88
C ALA A 18 14.54 -42.63 -26.82
N ASN A 19 13.69 -41.60 -26.71
CA ASN A 19 12.26 -41.71 -26.42
C ASN A 19 11.39 -40.77 -27.30
N ASN A 20 11.70 -40.64 -28.59
CA ASN A 20 11.00 -39.75 -29.53
C ASN A 20 9.47 -39.93 -29.55
N ALA A 21 8.98 -41.16 -29.43
CA ALA A 21 7.54 -41.44 -29.36
C ALA A 21 6.84 -40.76 -28.15
N GLN A 22 7.56 -40.49 -27.07
CA GLN A 22 7.02 -39.73 -25.93
C GLN A 22 7.03 -38.22 -26.19
N LEU A 23 8.01 -37.73 -26.97
CA LEU A 23 8.08 -36.33 -27.38
C LEU A 23 6.89 -35.97 -28.29
N GLU A 24 6.64 -36.77 -29.34
CA GLU A 24 5.49 -36.59 -30.24
C GLU A 24 4.14 -36.64 -29.49
N ARG A 25 3.98 -37.57 -28.54
CA ARG A 25 2.79 -37.62 -27.67
C ARG A 25 2.70 -36.41 -26.75
N GLY A 26 3.84 -35.86 -26.34
CA GLY A 26 3.93 -34.64 -25.54
C GLY A 26 3.47 -33.42 -26.32
N GLU A 27 3.89 -33.28 -27.58
CA GLU A 27 3.44 -32.21 -28.50
C GLU A 27 1.92 -32.23 -28.70
N ASN A 28 1.35 -33.41 -28.91
CA ASN A 28 -0.10 -33.58 -29.00
C ASN A 28 -0.81 -33.17 -27.69
N SER A 29 -0.24 -33.54 -26.54
CA SER A 29 -0.80 -33.19 -25.22
C SER A 29 -0.71 -31.69 -24.93
N TYR A 30 0.39 -31.04 -25.31
CA TYR A 30 0.54 -29.59 -25.24
C TYR A 30 -0.47 -28.88 -26.14
N SER A 31 -0.57 -29.29 -27.41
CA SER A 31 -1.51 -28.71 -28.39
C SER A 31 -2.97 -28.87 -27.97
N SER A 32 -3.28 -29.94 -27.23
CA SER A 32 -4.62 -30.20 -26.66
C SER A 32 -4.90 -29.41 -25.38
N GLY A 33 -3.97 -28.57 -24.90
CA GLY A 33 -4.15 -27.76 -23.69
C GLY A 33 -4.17 -28.58 -22.39
N ASN A 34 -3.48 -29.73 -22.36
CA ASN A 34 -3.49 -30.60 -21.18
C ASN A 34 -2.58 -30.13 -20.04
N VAL A 35 -1.70 -29.17 -20.28
CA VAL A 35 -0.89 -28.53 -19.23
C VAL A 35 -1.76 -27.49 -18.51
N ILE A 36 -2.10 -27.77 -17.25
CA ILE A 36 -3.04 -26.94 -16.47
C ILE A 36 -2.29 -25.83 -15.73
N ARG A 37 -1.15 -26.20 -15.13
CA ARG A 37 -0.34 -25.32 -14.28
C ARG A 37 1.12 -25.59 -14.53
N MET A 38 1.90 -24.53 -14.45
CA MET A 38 3.35 -24.55 -14.50
C MET A 38 3.90 -23.51 -13.53
N SER A 39 4.99 -23.85 -12.86
CA SER A 39 5.80 -22.96 -12.04
C SER A 39 7.26 -23.26 -12.29
N PHE A 40 8.07 -22.22 -12.43
CA PHE A 40 9.51 -22.34 -12.58
C PHE A 40 10.20 -21.62 -11.42
N ASP A 41 11.07 -22.35 -10.71
CA ASP A 41 11.82 -21.83 -9.58
C ASP A 41 13.33 -21.81 -9.90
N PRO A 42 13.90 -20.62 -10.21
CA PRO A 42 15.32 -20.47 -10.49
C PRO A 42 16.19 -20.40 -9.23
N SER A 43 15.61 -20.42 -8.02
CA SER A 43 16.36 -20.28 -6.76
C SER A 43 17.03 -21.58 -6.30
N VAL A 44 16.59 -22.72 -6.82
CA VAL A 44 17.17 -24.05 -6.57
C VAL A 44 18.19 -24.36 -7.66
N THR A 45 19.29 -25.03 -7.32
CA THR A 45 20.30 -25.49 -8.28
C THR A 45 20.37 -27.02 -8.25
N PRO A 46 20.00 -27.74 -9.33
CA PRO A 46 19.48 -27.25 -10.61
C PRO A 46 18.07 -26.63 -10.51
N ALA A 47 17.72 -25.74 -11.44
CA ALA A 47 16.45 -25.01 -11.42
C ALA A 47 15.25 -25.96 -11.52
N LEU A 48 14.20 -25.72 -10.73
CA LEU A 48 13.06 -26.62 -10.64
C LEU A 48 11.90 -26.13 -11.51
N LEU A 49 11.55 -26.90 -12.54
CA LEU A 49 10.33 -26.75 -13.30
C LEU A 49 9.28 -27.74 -12.79
N LYS A 50 8.15 -27.24 -12.31
CA LYS A 50 7.05 -28.05 -11.80
C LYS A 50 5.75 -27.74 -12.54
N GLY A 51 4.93 -28.75 -12.78
CA GLY A 51 3.63 -28.54 -13.44
C GLY A 51 2.63 -29.67 -13.25
N GLU A 52 1.37 -29.37 -13.55
CA GLU A 52 0.27 -30.32 -13.55
C GLU A 52 -0.20 -30.57 -14.98
N VAL A 53 -0.16 -31.83 -15.43
CA VAL A 53 -0.56 -32.23 -16.78
C VAL A 53 -1.67 -33.27 -16.73
N LYS A 54 -2.73 -33.09 -17.52
CA LYS A 54 -3.82 -34.06 -17.66
C LYS A 54 -3.39 -35.27 -18.48
N ALA A 55 -3.97 -36.43 -18.17
CA ALA A 55 -3.91 -37.58 -19.06
C ALA A 55 -4.79 -37.35 -20.31
N SER A 56 -4.29 -37.73 -21.49
CA SER A 56 -4.96 -37.48 -22.79
C SER A 56 -6.43 -37.96 -22.89
N MET A 57 -6.84 -38.94 -22.08
CA MET A 57 -8.17 -39.56 -22.15
C MET A 57 -8.90 -39.62 -20.79
N LYS A 58 -8.30 -39.09 -19.71
CA LYS A 58 -8.86 -39.18 -18.35
C LYS A 58 -8.70 -37.83 -17.66
N GLY A 59 -9.71 -37.39 -16.90
CA GLY A 59 -9.61 -36.17 -16.08
C GLY A 59 -8.59 -36.22 -14.94
N ARG A 60 -7.78 -37.29 -14.85
CA ARG A 60 -6.72 -37.46 -13.86
C ARG A 60 -5.54 -36.56 -14.21
N LYS A 61 -4.99 -35.90 -13.18
CA LYS A 61 -3.86 -34.99 -13.27
C LYS A 61 -2.61 -35.68 -12.73
N TYR A 62 -1.47 -35.41 -13.36
CA TYR A 62 -0.17 -35.86 -12.91
C TYR A 62 0.74 -34.66 -12.65
N CYS A 63 1.47 -34.72 -11.54
CA CYS A 63 2.48 -33.74 -11.20
C CYS A 63 3.78 -34.16 -11.88
N VAL A 64 4.42 -33.21 -12.56
CA VAL A 64 5.71 -33.37 -13.22
C VAL A 64 6.68 -32.40 -12.57
N GLU A 65 7.89 -32.88 -12.27
CA GLU A 65 9.01 -32.12 -11.73
C GLU A 65 10.23 -32.40 -12.60
N LEU A 66 10.88 -31.35 -13.06
CA LEU A 66 12.03 -31.38 -13.96
C LEU A 66 13.12 -30.49 -13.38
N PHE A 67 14.34 -31.01 -13.30
CA PHE A 67 15.52 -30.30 -12.85
C PHE A 67 16.31 -29.86 -14.07
N VAL A 68 16.51 -28.55 -14.21
CA VAL A 68 17.11 -27.93 -15.39
C VAL A 68 18.35 -27.18 -14.99
N ASP A 69 19.48 -27.59 -15.54
CA ASP A 69 20.75 -26.88 -15.45
C ASP A 69 20.98 -26.04 -16.73
N PRO A 70 21.43 -24.77 -16.61
CA PRO A 70 21.74 -23.94 -17.77
C PRO A 70 22.86 -24.50 -18.66
N GLU A 71 23.82 -25.23 -18.12
CA GLU A 71 24.98 -25.78 -18.83
C GLU A 71 24.71 -27.23 -19.26
N ASP A 72 24.19 -28.06 -18.36
CA ASP A 72 24.01 -29.50 -18.58
C ASP A 72 22.62 -29.91 -19.13
N GLY A 73 21.69 -28.95 -19.26
CA GLY A 73 20.33 -29.21 -19.75
C GLY A 73 19.42 -29.87 -18.71
N ILE A 74 18.52 -30.75 -19.14
CA ILE A 74 17.57 -31.42 -18.21
C ILE A 74 18.31 -32.57 -17.53
N THR A 75 18.56 -32.46 -16.23
CA THR A 75 19.37 -33.40 -15.45
C THR A 75 18.55 -34.53 -14.84
N ASP A 76 17.35 -34.24 -14.33
CA ASP A 76 16.44 -35.24 -13.76
C ASP A 76 14.97 -34.87 -14.04
N ALA A 77 14.11 -35.89 -14.09
CA ALA A 77 12.68 -35.75 -14.35
C ALA A 77 11.86 -36.77 -13.58
N LYS A 78 10.84 -36.31 -12.85
CA LYS A 78 9.90 -37.16 -12.12
C LYS A 78 8.48 -36.80 -12.50
N CYS A 79 7.63 -37.81 -12.62
CA CYS A 79 6.21 -37.63 -12.83
C CYS A 79 5.42 -38.61 -11.94
N THR A 80 4.24 -38.22 -11.47
CA THR A 80 3.36 -39.10 -10.68
C THR A 80 2.56 -40.08 -11.52
N CYS A 81 2.84 -40.19 -12.83
CA CYS A 81 2.19 -41.15 -13.71
C CYS A 81 2.79 -42.56 -13.54
N PRO A 82 2.12 -43.63 -14.00
CA PRO A 82 2.65 -45.00 -13.90
C PRO A 82 4.01 -45.22 -14.56
N ARG A 83 4.38 -44.36 -15.53
CA ARG A 83 5.69 -44.37 -16.19
C ARG A 83 6.69 -43.39 -15.58
N GLY A 84 6.29 -42.59 -14.58
CA GLY A 84 6.94 -41.32 -14.26
C GLY A 84 8.26 -41.40 -13.49
N GLN A 85 8.78 -42.62 -13.25
CA GLN A 85 10.19 -42.86 -12.91
C GLN A 85 11.09 -42.93 -14.16
N VAL A 86 10.51 -42.88 -15.36
CA VAL A 86 11.15 -42.86 -16.67
C VAL A 86 10.53 -41.73 -17.50
N ILE A 87 11.12 -41.45 -18.66
CA ILE A 87 10.62 -40.47 -19.63
C ILE A 87 9.18 -40.79 -20.06
N CYS A 88 8.30 -39.78 -19.93
CA CYS A 88 6.89 -39.86 -20.29
C CYS A 88 6.43 -38.61 -21.07
N HIS A 89 5.35 -38.75 -21.83
CA HIS A 89 4.77 -37.64 -22.60
C HIS A 89 4.33 -36.42 -21.75
N HIS A 90 4.00 -36.58 -20.46
CA HIS A 90 3.67 -35.45 -19.59
C HIS A 90 4.89 -34.54 -19.35
N MET A 91 6.09 -35.12 -19.24
CA MET A 91 7.35 -34.37 -19.13
C MET A 91 7.59 -33.56 -20.41
N ALA A 92 7.41 -34.18 -21.58
CA ALA A 92 7.56 -33.51 -22.86
C ALA A 92 6.57 -32.34 -23.01
N ALA A 93 5.30 -32.56 -22.68
CA ALA A 93 4.28 -31.52 -22.73
C ALA A 93 4.62 -30.33 -21.83
N LEU A 94 5.13 -30.58 -20.62
CA LEU A 94 5.55 -29.53 -19.70
C LEU A 94 6.80 -28.78 -20.21
N CYS A 95 7.80 -29.48 -20.77
CA CYS A 95 8.98 -28.86 -21.36
C CYS A 95 8.62 -27.91 -22.53
N ILE A 96 7.72 -28.35 -23.42
CA ILE A 96 7.25 -27.54 -24.55
C ILE A 96 6.48 -26.32 -24.02
N HIS A 97 5.60 -26.52 -23.04
CA HIS A 97 4.87 -25.40 -22.44
C HIS A 97 5.81 -24.38 -21.79
N ALA A 98 6.85 -24.85 -21.09
CA ALA A 98 7.85 -24.00 -20.47
C ALA A 98 8.72 -23.26 -21.49
N HIS A 99 9.05 -23.86 -22.62
CA HIS A 99 9.77 -23.18 -23.70
C HIS A 99 9.04 -21.91 -24.18
N HIS A 100 7.71 -21.92 -24.21
CA HIS A 100 6.90 -20.78 -24.64
C HIS A 100 6.54 -19.80 -23.52
N ASN A 101 6.58 -20.22 -22.26
CA ASN A 101 6.03 -19.45 -21.13
C ASN A 101 7.05 -19.16 -20.02
N VAL A 102 8.30 -19.61 -20.14
CA VAL A 102 9.40 -19.28 -19.22
C VAL A 102 10.48 -18.50 -19.97
N SER A 103 10.53 -17.22 -19.68
CA SER A 103 11.54 -16.28 -20.20
C SER A 103 12.64 -16.05 -19.16
N VAL A 104 13.83 -15.66 -19.61
CA VAL A 104 14.94 -15.26 -18.70
C VAL A 104 14.59 -14.01 -17.87
N THR A 105 13.52 -13.29 -18.23
CA THR A 105 12.93 -12.19 -17.46
C THR A 105 11.99 -12.62 -16.33
N ASP A 106 11.63 -13.91 -16.21
CA ASP A 106 10.84 -14.45 -15.09
C ASP A 106 11.67 -14.72 -13.83
N LYS A 107 12.73 -13.93 -13.61
CA LYS A 107 13.33 -13.82 -12.28
C LYS A 107 12.27 -13.16 -11.41
N ALA A 108 11.82 -13.85 -10.36
CA ALA A 108 10.91 -13.26 -9.38
C ALA A 108 11.43 -11.87 -8.99
N CYS A 109 10.58 -10.86 -9.18
CA CYS A 109 10.96 -9.47 -8.89
C CYS A 109 11.39 -9.42 -7.42
N ALA A 110 12.66 -9.05 -7.17
CA ALA A 110 13.28 -9.10 -5.84
C ALA A 110 12.52 -8.27 -4.77
N TRP A 111 11.61 -7.40 -5.21
CA TRP A 111 10.69 -6.65 -4.37
C TRP A 111 9.75 -7.55 -3.55
N ASN A 112 9.34 -8.72 -4.08
CA ASN A 112 8.42 -9.63 -3.41
C ASN A 112 9.13 -10.78 -2.66
N ALA A 113 10.46 -10.87 -2.74
CA ALA A 113 11.21 -11.83 -1.96
C ALA A 113 11.18 -11.40 -0.48
N PRO A 114 10.78 -12.28 0.46
CA PRO A 114 10.85 -11.96 1.87
C PRO A 114 12.31 -11.65 2.23
N LYS A 115 12.57 -10.41 2.66
CA LYS A 115 13.91 -9.99 3.07
C LYS A 115 14.41 -10.95 4.15
N SER A 116 15.53 -11.62 3.92
CA SER A 116 16.23 -12.33 4.98
C SER A 116 16.55 -11.30 6.07
N SER A 117 16.12 -11.56 7.29
CA SER A 117 16.31 -10.73 8.48
C SER A 117 17.78 -10.71 8.91
N LYS A 118 18.67 -10.24 8.03
CA LYS A 118 19.94 -9.67 8.48
C LYS A 118 19.62 -8.24 8.86
N MET A 119 19.93 -7.88 10.11
CA MET A 119 20.03 -6.48 10.53
C MET A 119 21.01 -5.81 9.56
N GLU A 120 20.50 -5.19 8.50
CA GLU A 120 21.30 -4.32 7.66
C GLU A 120 21.61 -3.10 8.52
N GLU A 121 22.88 -2.94 8.89
CA GLU A 121 23.37 -1.70 9.46
C GLU A 121 22.99 -0.55 8.51
N THR A 122 22.18 0.39 9.00
CA THR A 122 21.79 1.59 8.25
C THR A 122 23.03 2.43 8.02
N LYS A 123 23.57 2.39 6.80
CA LYS A 123 24.66 3.26 6.37
C LYS A 123 24.11 4.59 5.90
N SER A 124 24.73 5.69 6.32
CA SER A 124 24.33 7.02 5.83
C SER A 124 24.67 7.20 4.34
N LEU A 125 23.97 8.10 3.65
CA LEU A 125 24.28 8.44 2.25
C LEU A 125 25.75 8.85 2.06
N ASN A 126 26.33 9.52 3.05
CA ASN A 126 27.73 9.94 3.05
C ASN A 126 28.70 8.76 3.16
N GLU A 127 28.31 7.68 3.84
CA GLU A 127 29.11 6.45 3.94
C GLU A 127 29.03 5.61 2.65
N MET A 128 27.86 5.56 2.01
CA MET A 128 27.69 4.87 0.73
C MET A 128 28.37 5.61 -0.42
N PHE A 129 28.32 6.95 -0.39
CA PHE A 129 28.82 7.80 -1.47
C PHE A 129 29.73 8.90 -0.90
N PRO A 130 30.97 8.55 -0.50
CA PRO A 130 31.91 9.54 0.01
C PRO A 130 32.17 10.60 -1.07
N PRO A 131 32.17 11.90 -0.70
CA PRO A 131 32.42 12.96 -1.66
C PRO A 131 33.81 12.79 -2.27
N LYS A 132 33.89 12.69 -3.60
CA LYS A 132 35.17 12.56 -4.34
C LYS A 132 36.16 13.69 -4.02
N LYS A 133 35.65 14.85 -3.57
CA LYS A 133 36.42 16.00 -3.09
C LYS A 133 35.80 16.48 -1.78
N PRO A 134 36.41 16.22 -0.62
CA PRO A 134 35.80 16.50 0.69
C PRO A 134 35.51 18.00 0.94
N ASN A 135 36.25 18.89 0.27
CA ASN A 135 36.10 20.35 0.41
C ASN A 135 35.47 21.02 -0.82
N TYR A 136 34.87 20.26 -1.73
CA TYR A 136 34.22 20.86 -2.90
C TYR A 136 32.84 21.42 -2.51
N CYS A 137 32.68 22.73 -2.70
CA CYS A 137 31.40 23.42 -2.61
C CYS A 137 31.14 24.09 -3.97
N ALA A 138 30.07 23.70 -4.67
CA ALA A 138 29.72 24.25 -5.98
C ALA A 138 29.27 25.73 -5.90
N VAL A 139 28.90 26.20 -4.72
CA VAL A 139 28.42 27.56 -4.47
C VAL A 139 29.42 28.34 -3.61
N SER A 140 29.66 29.60 -4.00
CA SER A 140 30.54 30.54 -3.29
C SER A 140 29.98 31.00 -1.96
N ARG A 141 28.66 30.96 -1.79
CA ARG A 141 27.95 31.27 -0.55
C ARG A 141 26.88 30.22 -0.26
N LYS A 142 26.67 29.91 1.02
CA LYS A 142 25.50 29.14 1.45
C LYS A 142 24.30 30.08 1.56
N ALA A 143 23.11 29.62 1.15
CA ALA A 143 21.88 30.35 1.39
C ALA A 143 21.60 30.38 2.91
N THR A 144 21.12 31.52 3.39
CA THR A 144 20.68 31.66 4.79
C THR A 144 19.35 30.96 4.99
N THR A 145 19.03 30.57 6.23
CA THR A 145 17.74 29.94 6.58
C THR A 145 16.55 30.79 6.15
N ALA A 146 16.67 32.12 6.27
CA ALA A 146 15.63 33.07 5.84
C ALA A 146 15.43 33.05 4.31
N GLU A 147 16.52 33.06 3.52
CA GLU A 147 16.44 32.97 2.06
C GLU A 147 15.81 31.65 1.60
N VAL A 148 16.15 30.54 2.25
CA VAL A 148 15.56 29.22 1.95
C VAL A 148 14.07 29.20 2.28
N THR A 149 13.67 29.71 3.44
CA THR A 149 12.26 29.78 3.85
C THR A 149 11.44 30.65 2.89
N ASP A 150 11.98 31.80 2.49
CA ASP A 150 11.30 32.69 1.55
C ASP A 150 11.19 32.06 0.15
N PHE A 151 12.25 31.38 -0.32
CA PHE A 151 12.22 30.62 -1.58
C PHE A 151 11.16 29.50 -1.55
N LYS A 152 11.06 28.74 -0.46
CA LYS A 152 10.00 27.72 -0.27
C LYS A 152 8.60 28.33 -0.34
N LYS A 153 8.37 29.48 0.31
CA LYS A 153 7.08 30.20 0.24
C LYS A 153 6.70 30.60 -1.18
N ARG A 154 7.67 31.09 -1.98
CA ARG A 154 7.44 31.45 -3.39
C ARG A 154 7.18 30.23 -4.29
N LEU A 155 7.77 29.07 -3.98
CA LEU A 155 7.50 27.83 -4.72
C LEU A 155 6.09 27.30 -4.44
N ASN A 156 5.57 27.47 -3.23
CA ASN A 156 4.23 27.00 -2.87
C ASN A 156 3.09 27.70 -3.63
N SER A 157 3.35 28.85 -4.27
CA SER A 157 2.35 29.56 -5.09
C SER A 157 2.31 29.12 -6.55
N HIS A 158 3.21 28.24 -7.00
CA HIS A 158 3.29 27.81 -8.39
C HIS A 158 3.02 26.32 -8.52
N VAL A 159 2.19 25.98 -9.52
CA VAL A 159 1.61 24.65 -9.79
C VAL A 159 2.70 23.64 -10.20
N VAL A 160 3.38 23.04 -9.24
CA VAL A 160 4.20 21.84 -9.45
C VAL A 160 3.72 20.74 -8.50
N GLY A 161 3.55 19.52 -9.02
CA GLY A 161 2.91 18.38 -8.36
C GLY A 161 3.60 17.80 -7.12
N PHE A 162 4.48 18.56 -6.46
CA PHE A 162 5.25 18.13 -5.29
C PHE A 162 5.48 19.26 -4.27
N THR A 163 4.66 20.32 -4.28
CA THR A 163 4.78 21.43 -3.30
C THR A 163 4.68 20.97 -1.85
N TRP A 164 3.99 19.84 -1.59
CA TRP A 164 3.92 19.20 -0.28
C TRP A 164 5.31 18.82 0.28
N LEU A 165 6.30 18.47 -0.55
CA LEU A 165 7.68 18.20 -0.10
C LEU A 165 8.37 19.45 0.47
N LEU A 166 7.85 20.64 0.17
CA LEU A 166 8.38 21.91 0.64
C LEU A 166 7.68 22.40 1.90
N GLN A 167 6.57 21.76 2.29
CA GLN A 167 5.89 22.09 3.53
C GLN A 167 6.79 21.77 4.73
N ALA A 168 6.62 22.54 5.80
CA ALA A 168 7.28 22.21 7.05
C ALA A 168 6.73 20.87 7.53
N GLU A 169 7.60 20.04 8.11
CA GLU A 169 7.14 18.85 8.80
C GLU A 169 6.18 19.30 9.92
N PRO A 170 5.00 18.67 10.06
CA PRO A 170 4.02 19.09 11.04
C PRO A 170 4.63 19.05 12.44
N GLU A 171 4.43 20.11 13.21
CA GLU A 171 4.90 20.14 14.59
C GLU A 171 4.26 18.98 15.38
N GLU A 172 5.09 18.16 16.03
CA GLU A 172 4.65 16.98 16.81
C GLU A 172 3.76 17.34 18.00
N THR A 173 3.51 18.62 18.25
CA THR A 173 2.69 19.13 19.35
C THR A 173 1.29 18.50 19.34
N LEU A 174 0.69 18.27 18.17
CA LEU A 174 -0.62 17.62 18.08
C LEU A 174 -0.59 16.13 18.47
N LEU A 175 0.54 15.44 18.23
CA LEU A 175 0.69 14.02 18.59
C LEU A 175 0.66 13.80 20.11
N LEU A 176 1.04 14.83 20.89
CA LEU A 176 0.95 14.80 22.35
C LEU A 176 -0.48 15.10 22.86
N LEU A 177 -1.27 15.83 22.07
CA LEU A 177 -2.63 16.22 22.42
C LEU A 177 -3.66 15.13 22.10
N VAL A 178 -3.44 14.41 20.99
CA VAL A 178 -4.41 13.48 20.42
C VAL A 178 -3.94 12.03 20.58
N PRO A 179 -4.74 11.12 21.17
CA PRO A 179 -4.37 9.71 21.26
C PRO A 179 -4.27 9.08 19.86
N HIS A 180 -3.15 8.42 19.56
CA HIS A 180 -2.98 7.75 18.28
C HIS A 180 -3.70 6.39 18.30
N ILE A 181 -4.96 6.37 17.82
CA ILE A 181 -5.85 5.20 17.86
C ILE A 181 -5.20 3.97 17.23
N GLU A 182 -4.46 4.14 16.14
CA GLU A 182 -3.72 3.06 15.49
C GLU A 182 -2.73 2.39 16.46
N ASN A 183 -1.96 3.19 17.19
CA ASN A 183 -0.97 2.67 18.15
C ASN A 183 -1.65 1.96 19.31
N ILE A 184 -2.82 2.44 19.74
CA ILE A 184 -3.61 1.83 20.81
C ILE A 184 -4.13 0.46 20.36
N VAL A 185 -4.73 0.37 19.17
CA VAL A 185 -5.37 -0.86 18.68
C VAL A 185 -4.34 -1.93 18.28
N PHE A 186 -3.14 -1.53 17.89
CA PHE A 186 -2.05 -2.47 17.56
C PHE A 186 -1.06 -2.72 18.70
N SER A 187 -1.29 -2.16 19.89
CA SER A 187 -0.44 -2.39 21.05
C SER A 187 -0.64 -3.81 21.61
N SER A 188 0.43 -4.41 22.16
CA SER A 188 0.34 -5.71 22.83
C SER A 188 -0.65 -5.68 23.98
N GLU A 189 -0.68 -4.58 24.74
CA GLU A 189 -1.58 -4.40 25.88
C GLU A 189 -3.04 -4.42 25.48
N TYR A 190 -3.40 -3.83 24.33
CA TYR A 190 -4.77 -3.92 23.81
C TYR A 190 -5.11 -5.34 23.36
N ILE A 191 -4.19 -6.02 22.66
CA ILE A 191 -4.38 -7.37 22.15
C ILE A 191 -4.60 -8.37 23.30
N ASP A 192 -3.81 -8.23 24.36
CA ASP A 192 -3.78 -9.10 25.53
C ASP A 192 -4.81 -8.73 26.60
N SER A 193 -5.47 -7.56 26.48
CA SER A 193 -6.48 -7.14 27.45
C SER A 193 -7.72 -8.03 27.45
N GLU A 194 -8.19 -8.38 28.65
CA GLU A 194 -9.44 -9.15 28.84
C GLU A 194 -10.67 -8.35 28.37
N ASN A 195 -10.70 -7.04 28.63
CA ASN A 195 -11.77 -6.14 28.22
C ASN A 195 -11.25 -5.05 27.25
N LYS A 196 -11.18 -5.42 25.97
CA LYS A 196 -10.71 -4.54 24.87
C LYS A 196 -11.50 -3.25 24.77
N ILE A 197 -12.82 -3.30 24.99
CA ILE A 197 -13.69 -2.12 24.85
C ILE A 197 -13.36 -1.08 25.94
N GLU A 198 -13.20 -1.54 27.17
CA GLU A 198 -12.88 -0.66 28.29
C GLU A 198 -11.47 -0.09 28.19
N TYR A 199 -10.48 -0.93 27.85
CA TYR A 199 -9.12 -0.48 27.57
C TYR A 199 -9.10 0.62 26.51
N PHE A 200 -9.80 0.39 25.39
CA PHE A 200 -9.89 1.36 24.30
C PHE A 200 -10.50 2.69 24.75
N LYS A 201 -11.63 2.63 25.46
CA LYS A 201 -12.30 3.83 25.99
C LYS A 201 -11.40 4.63 26.92
N GLN A 202 -10.71 3.96 27.84
CA GLN A 202 -9.82 4.63 28.81
C GLN A 202 -8.63 5.28 28.12
N LYS A 203 -8.01 4.61 27.13
CA LYS A 203 -6.84 5.15 26.42
C LYS A 203 -7.18 6.24 25.41
N CYS A 204 -8.39 6.25 24.88
CA CYS A 204 -8.83 7.30 23.96
C CYS A 204 -9.39 8.53 24.67
N ALA A 205 -9.74 8.43 25.95
CA ALA A 205 -10.39 9.51 26.68
C ALA A 205 -9.54 10.81 26.70
N LEU A 206 -10.21 11.95 26.53
CA LEU A 206 -9.60 13.28 26.46
C LEU A 206 -10.19 14.19 27.53
N SER A 207 -9.35 15.09 28.07
CA SER A 207 -9.82 16.16 28.94
C SER A 207 -10.35 17.34 28.12
N GLN A 208 -11.20 18.14 28.77
CA GLN A 208 -11.76 19.35 28.18
C GLN A 208 -10.69 20.36 27.77
N GLU A 209 -9.58 20.48 28.51
CA GLU A 209 -8.47 21.37 28.08
C GLU A 209 -7.81 20.86 26.80
N LYS A 210 -7.60 19.54 26.68
CA LYS A 210 -7.02 18.96 25.47
C LYS A 210 -7.93 19.15 24.26
N ILE A 211 -9.25 18.99 24.43
CA ILE A 211 -10.22 19.21 23.34
C ILE A 211 -10.12 20.64 22.81
N LYS A 212 -10.04 21.64 23.70
CA LYS A 212 -9.87 23.05 23.29
C LYS A 212 -8.54 23.28 22.56
N GLN A 213 -7.44 22.74 23.08
CA GLN A 213 -6.13 22.84 22.44
C GLN A 213 -6.12 22.18 21.05
N ILE A 214 -6.80 21.06 20.89
CA ILE A 214 -6.96 20.38 19.59
C ILE A 214 -7.76 21.27 18.63
N ALA A 215 -8.87 21.86 19.08
CA ALA A 215 -9.68 22.74 18.25
C ALA A 215 -8.91 23.98 17.78
N GLU A 216 -8.08 24.57 18.64
CA GLU A 216 -7.19 25.69 18.30
C GLU A 216 -6.10 25.27 17.31
N ALA A 217 -5.41 24.15 17.58
CA ALA A 217 -4.31 23.64 16.76
C ALA A 217 -4.74 23.13 15.37
N THR A 218 -6.02 22.80 15.21
CA THR A 218 -6.62 22.27 13.96
C THR A 218 -7.49 23.29 13.23
N CYS A 219 -7.47 24.56 13.66
CA CYS A 219 -8.19 25.64 13.00
C CYS A 219 -7.74 25.78 11.52
N GLY A 220 -8.68 26.08 10.62
CA GLY A 220 -8.46 26.06 9.16
C GLY A 220 -8.84 24.73 8.48
N GLN A 221 -9.37 23.76 9.23
CA GLN A 221 -9.96 22.53 8.70
C GLN A 221 -9.05 21.84 7.65
N SER A 222 -9.49 21.71 6.40
CA SER A 222 -8.76 21.03 5.34
C SER A 222 -7.45 21.70 4.90
N SER A 223 -7.26 23.00 5.19
CA SER A 223 -6.00 23.68 4.90
C SER A 223 -4.94 23.46 5.98
N ASN A 224 -5.33 22.87 7.12
CA ASN A 224 -4.43 22.57 8.22
C ASN A 224 -4.17 21.06 8.31
N GLU A 225 -2.91 20.66 8.13
CA GLU A 225 -2.48 19.26 8.18
C GLU A 225 -2.79 18.60 9.53
N ASN A 226 -2.74 19.37 10.62
CA ASN A 226 -3.12 18.88 11.95
C ASN A 226 -4.56 18.39 11.97
N CYS A 227 -5.47 19.00 11.19
CA CYS A 227 -6.85 18.52 11.10
C CYS A 227 -6.92 17.11 10.51
N LEU A 228 -6.10 16.80 9.49
CA LEU A 228 -6.05 15.47 8.88
C LEU A 228 -5.51 14.44 9.87
N ILE A 229 -4.41 14.77 10.57
CA ILE A 229 -3.80 13.90 11.58
C ILE A 229 -4.80 13.62 12.71
N ALA A 230 -5.45 14.66 13.24
CA ALA A 230 -6.43 14.50 14.32
C ALA A 230 -7.65 13.67 13.88
N ARG A 231 -8.04 13.67 12.61
CA ARG A 231 -9.19 12.90 12.10
C ARG A 231 -8.88 11.42 11.82
N LYS A 232 -7.60 11.04 11.71
CA LYS A 232 -7.19 9.67 11.38
C LYS A 232 -7.78 8.66 12.38
N TYR A 233 -8.41 7.60 11.88
CA TYR A 233 -9.10 6.55 12.66
C TYR A 233 -10.23 7.03 13.59
N ARG A 234 -10.82 8.21 13.35
CA ARG A 234 -11.95 8.74 14.13
C ARG A 234 -13.24 8.81 13.32
N LEU A 235 -14.35 8.71 14.04
CA LEU A 235 -15.68 8.89 13.48
C LEU A 235 -16.05 10.38 13.49
N THR A 236 -16.04 11.00 12.31
CA THR A 236 -16.40 12.41 12.16
C THR A 236 -17.86 12.58 11.74
N ALA A 237 -18.47 13.71 12.12
CA ALA A 237 -19.87 14.04 11.81
C ALA A 237 -20.26 13.83 10.34
N SER A 238 -19.36 14.18 9.40
CA SER A 238 -19.57 14.02 7.95
C SER A 238 -19.79 12.57 7.50
N HIS A 239 -19.26 11.58 8.24
CA HIS A 239 -19.38 10.16 7.92
C HIS A 239 -20.33 9.42 8.87
N PHE A 240 -20.79 10.09 9.94
CA PHE A 240 -21.55 9.45 11.02
C PHE A 240 -22.89 8.89 10.55
N GLY A 241 -23.54 9.55 9.58
CA GLY A 241 -24.78 9.03 8.97
C GLY A 241 -24.59 7.67 8.30
N ALA A 242 -23.48 7.48 7.58
CA ALA A 242 -23.15 6.20 6.94
C ALA A 242 -22.84 5.10 7.98
N VAL A 243 -22.17 5.47 9.07
CA VAL A 243 -21.89 4.57 10.21
C VAL A 243 -23.20 4.12 10.86
N ILE A 244 -24.10 5.04 11.23
CA ILE A 244 -25.40 4.72 11.83
C ILE A 244 -26.21 3.80 10.91
N ALA A 245 -26.27 4.10 9.61
CA ALA A 245 -27.00 3.28 8.65
C ALA A 245 -26.44 1.85 8.56
N SER A 246 -25.12 1.70 8.68
CA SER A 246 -24.44 0.41 8.65
C SER A 246 -24.68 -0.37 9.96
N CYS A 247 -24.63 0.30 11.11
CA CYS A 247 -24.99 -0.28 12.41
C CYS A 247 -26.44 -0.77 12.43
N LYS A 248 -27.40 0.03 11.93
CA LYS A 248 -28.82 -0.36 11.84
C LYS A 248 -29.04 -1.61 10.99
N ARG A 249 -28.23 -1.80 9.94
CA ARG A 249 -28.31 -2.95 9.04
C ARG A 249 -27.45 -4.14 9.51
N ASN A 250 -26.64 -3.95 10.55
CA ASN A 250 -25.59 -4.87 10.99
C ASN A 250 -24.71 -5.38 9.83
N ARG A 251 -24.34 -4.47 8.92
CA ARG A 251 -23.50 -4.77 7.74
C ARG A 251 -22.46 -3.68 7.54
N PHE A 252 -21.19 -4.06 7.64
CA PHE A 252 -20.06 -3.17 7.47
C PHE A 252 -19.33 -3.53 6.17
N SER A 253 -19.62 -2.79 5.10
CA SER A 253 -19.04 -3.05 3.78
C SER A 253 -17.60 -2.55 3.70
N LYS A 254 -16.78 -3.15 2.83
CA LYS A 254 -15.42 -2.66 2.56
C LYS A 254 -15.41 -1.17 2.15
N SER A 255 -16.35 -0.76 1.30
CA SER A 255 -16.51 0.63 0.87
C SER A 255 -16.75 1.61 2.04
N LEU A 256 -17.39 1.17 3.13
CA LEU A 256 -17.52 2.01 4.33
C LEU A 256 -16.15 2.27 4.96
N TYR A 257 -15.32 1.24 5.09
CA TYR A 257 -13.99 1.36 5.66
C TYR A 257 -13.07 2.19 4.77
N ASP A 258 -13.07 1.95 3.46
CA ASP A 258 -12.30 2.73 2.49
C ASP A 258 -12.68 4.23 2.58
N ASN A 259 -13.98 4.54 2.68
CA ASN A 259 -14.46 5.92 2.85
C ASN A 259 -14.03 6.55 4.19
N LEU A 260 -14.05 5.78 5.29
CA LEU A 260 -13.65 6.28 6.61
C LEU A 260 -12.14 6.50 6.74
N LEU A 261 -11.31 5.71 6.05
CA LEU A 261 -9.85 5.72 6.19
C LEU A 261 -9.16 6.59 5.13
N GLU A 262 -9.51 6.40 3.85
CA GLU A 262 -8.84 7.06 2.73
C GLU A 262 -9.60 8.32 2.30
N GLY A 263 -10.93 8.34 2.50
CA GLY A 263 -11.83 9.36 1.99
C GLY A 263 -11.97 9.28 0.47
N TYR A 264 -13.16 9.55 -0.05
CA TYR A 264 -13.31 9.73 -1.50
C TYR A 264 -12.75 11.10 -1.92
N ASN A 265 -12.04 11.14 -3.05
CA ASN A 265 -11.70 12.41 -3.68
C ASN A 265 -12.97 13.05 -4.25
N LEU A 266 -13.50 14.03 -3.53
CA LEU A 266 -14.71 14.77 -3.89
C LEU A 266 -14.42 16.02 -4.74
N ASN A 267 -13.16 16.27 -5.12
CA ASN A 267 -12.78 17.46 -5.88
C ASN A 267 -13.34 17.48 -7.30
N SER A 268 -13.81 16.35 -7.82
CA SER A 268 -14.50 16.28 -9.12
C SER A 268 -15.98 16.69 -9.05
N VAL A 269 -16.55 16.83 -7.85
CA VAL A 269 -17.97 17.16 -7.68
C VAL A 269 -18.14 18.68 -7.63
N LEU A 270 -18.60 19.27 -8.74
CA LEU A 270 -18.75 20.72 -8.91
C LEU A 270 -19.56 21.39 -7.80
N ALA A 271 -20.63 20.75 -7.32
CA ALA A 271 -21.44 21.29 -6.21
C ALA A 271 -20.65 21.40 -4.90
N ILE A 272 -19.76 20.44 -4.62
CA ILE A 272 -18.91 20.45 -3.42
C ILE A 272 -17.82 21.49 -3.57
N GLN A 273 -17.22 21.59 -4.76
CA GLN A 273 -16.22 22.62 -5.06
C GLN A 273 -16.81 24.02 -4.89
N TRP A 274 -17.99 24.27 -5.47
CA TRP A 274 -18.68 25.55 -5.33
C TRP A 274 -18.96 25.88 -3.87
N GLY A 275 -19.40 24.89 -3.08
CA GLY A 275 -19.62 25.06 -1.64
C GLY A 275 -18.36 25.55 -0.91
N ARG A 276 -17.21 24.90 -1.13
CA ARG A 276 -15.93 25.28 -0.51
C ARG A 276 -15.46 26.67 -0.94
N GLU A 277 -15.62 27.03 -2.21
CA GLU A 277 -15.17 28.32 -2.73
C GLU A 277 -16.04 29.49 -2.24
N ASN A 278 -17.32 29.26 -1.97
CA ASN A 278 -18.28 30.30 -1.58
C ASN A 278 -18.57 30.33 -0.07
N GLU A 279 -17.99 29.41 0.72
CA GLU A 279 -18.19 29.32 2.16
C GLU A 279 -17.84 30.62 2.88
N LEU A 280 -16.70 31.24 2.53
CA LEU A 280 -16.30 32.54 3.08
C LEU A 280 -17.31 33.64 2.78
N SER A 281 -17.82 33.70 1.55
CA SER A 281 -18.83 34.68 1.14
C SER A 281 -20.16 34.47 1.88
N ALA A 282 -20.52 33.21 2.15
CA ALA A 282 -21.71 32.87 2.94
C ALA A 282 -21.56 33.34 4.40
N ILE A 283 -20.39 33.14 5.01
CA ILE A 283 -20.09 33.64 6.36
C ILE A 283 -20.16 35.18 6.40
N GLU A 284 -19.55 35.87 5.44
CA GLU A 284 -19.60 37.34 5.36
C GLU A 284 -21.04 37.86 5.20
N THR A 285 -21.83 37.20 4.35
CA THR A 285 -23.25 37.54 4.15
C THR A 285 -24.05 37.34 5.44
N PHE A 286 -23.79 36.24 6.17
CA PHE A 286 -24.40 35.98 7.46
C PHE A 286 -24.04 37.05 8.50
N LYS A 287 -22.76 37.42 8.60
CA LYS A 287 -22.29 38.49 9.51
C LYS A 287 -22.97 39.82 9.19
N ALA A 288 -23.06 40.18 7.91
CA ALA A 288 -23.71 41.42 7.46
C ALA A 288 -25.22 41.44 7.75
N ALA A 289 -25.91 40.31 7.57
CA ALA A 289 -27.35 40.21 7.77
C ALA A 289 -27.77 40.17 9.24
N THR A 290 -26.97 39.54 10.10
CA THR A 290 -27.32 39.30 11.51
C THR A 290 -26.62 40.25 12.49
N GLY A 291 -25.52 40.88 12.08
CA GLY A 291 -24.65 41.66 12.95
C GLY A 291 -23.85 40.82 13.96
N MET A 292 -23.87 39.49 13.82
CA MET A 292 -23.19 38.56 14.73
C MET A 292 -21.82 38.17 14.18
N GLU A 293 -20.81 38.12 15.04
CA GLU A 293 -19.50 37.61 14.67
C GLU A 293 -19.48 36.07 14.62
N VAL A 294 -18.73 35.56 13.64
CA VAL A 294 -18.47 34.13 13.45
C VAL A 294 -17.00 33.87 13.69
N LEU A 295 -16.70 33.04 14.68
CA LEU A 295 -15.37 32.60 15.05
C LEU A 295 -15.00 31.32 14.28
N SER A 296 -13.88 31.38 13.55
CA SER A 296 -13.29 30.19 12.92
C SER A 296 -12.83 29.21 13.99
N THR A 297 -12.95 27.93 13.71
CA THR A 297 -12.58 26.87 14.64
C THR A 297 -12.06 25.63 13.91
N GLY A 298 -11.58 24.65 14.67
CA GLY A 298 -11.01 23.41 14.16
C GLY A 298 -11.88 22.18 14.39
N LEU A 299 -11.23 21.07 14.68
CA LEU A 299 -11.85 19.81 15.04
C LEU A 299 -12.14 19.77 16.55
N TRP A 300 -13.39 19.53 16.90
CA TRP A 300 -13.85 19.28 18.26
C TRP A 300 -14.07 17.79 18.44
N LEU A 301 -13.30 17.19 19.35
CA LEU A 301 -13.51 15.82 19.78
C LEU A 301 -14.44 15.78 20.98
N GLU A 302 -15.18 14.69 21.11
CA GLU A 302 -15.91 14.37 22.33
C GLU A 302 -14.95 13.73 23.36
N GLU A 303 -15.32 13.69 24.64
CA GLU A 303 -14.48 13.18 25.74
C GLU A 303 -13.99 11.74 25.52
N CYS A 304 -14.71 10.91 24.76
CA CYS A 304 -14.28 9.57 24.37
C CYS A 304 -13.07 9.57 23.42
N GLY A 305 -12.81 10.69 22.74
CA GLY A 305 -11.66 10.93 21.87
C GLY A 305 -11.64 10.21 20.53
N TYR A 306 -12.65 9.41 20.20
CA TYR A 306 -12.80 8.74 18.89
C TYR A 306 -14.00 9.22 18.06
N ILE A 307 -14.80 10.16 18.60
CA ILE A 307 -15.88 10.85 17.88
C ILE A 307 -15.56 12.34 17.83
N GLY A 308 -15.88 13.01 16.73
CA GLY A 308 -15.72 14.45 16.63
C GLY A 308 -16.46 15.13 15.48
N ALA A 309 -16.46 16.45 15.50
CA ALA A 309 -17.04 17.31 14.48
C ALA A 309 -16.16 18.52 14.23
N SER A 310 -16.16 19.03 13.01
CA SER A 310 -15.53 20.32 12.68
C SER A 310 -16.63 21.24 12.20
N PRO A 311 -17.15 22.13 13.07
CA PRO A 311 -18.17 23.08 12.67
C PRO A 311 -17.59 24.19 11.80
N ASP A 312 -18.45 24.78 10.96
CA ASP A 312 -18.08 25.84 10.02
C ASP A 312 -17.69 27.14 10.76
N GLY A 313 -18.27 27.37 11.94
CA GLY A 313 -17.89 28.43 12.86
C GLY A 313 -18.83 28.54 14.06
N PHE A 314 -18.39 29.26 15.09
CA PHE A 314 -19.23 29.58 16.25
C PHE A 314 -19.76 31.00 16.18
N VAL A 315 -21.04 31.17 16.46
CA VAL A 315 -21.70 32.48 16.52
C VAL A 315 -21.65 32.98 17.97
N GLY A 316 -20.98 34.11 18.20
CA GLY A 316 -20.81 34.65 19.55
C GLY A 316 -19.64 33.99 20.31
N GLU A 317 -19.93 33.23 21.38
CA GLU A 317 -18.92 32.60 22.24
C GLU A 317 -18.65 31.14 21.87
N VAL A 318 -17.42 30.68 22.13
CA VAL A 318 -17.03 29.27 21.99
C VAL A 318 -17.88 28.44 22.95
N PRO A 319 -18.55 27.36 22.50
CA PRO A 319 -19.42 26.59 23.36
C PRO A 319 -18.65 26.00 24.55
N SER A 320 -19.21 26.17 25.74
CA SER A 320 -18.85 25.34 26.88
C SER A 320 -19.37 23.92 26.60
N LEU A 321 -18.45 22.99 26.39
CA LEU A 321 -18.75 21.57 26.38
C LEU A 321 -19.37 21.22 27.74
N LYS A 322 -20.60 20.68 27.72
CA LYS A 322 -21.36 20.28 28.91
C LYS A 322 -20.99 18.88 29.36
#